data_AF-C4MB61-F1
#
_entry.id   AF-C4MB61-F1
#
_cell.length_a   1.000
_cell.length_b   1.000
_cell.length_c   1.000
_cell.angle_alpha   90.00
_cell.angle_beta   90.00
_cell.angle_gamma   90.00
#
_symmetry.space_group_name_H-M   'P 1'
#
loop_
_entity.id
_entity.type
_entity.pdbx_description
1 polymer ?
#
loop_
_entity_poly.entity_id
_entity_poly.type
_entity_poly.pdbx_seq_one_letter_code
_entity_poly.pdbx_strand_id
1 'polypeptide(L)'
;MSSNYSIQHGDIKKTKLLLIGKTGDGKSSLGNFILKDNKFETSDAAKSVTQETRGCYGEGDRSDIFVIDTPGFDDSNGGINKDRQHMSEMVNYIKEQEGLQAIVIVLNITNTKLSDSIKTMIKMICKIFPRSNFWEHVCIVWTKCSCDTPEKKLVRQIESKKEKFLPAFIKLAKETTGEEIVKIPMFFVDSCPCKGMDNSRSEEEIEMLLTWASSLPSLNVERIVKNEKVIIEEKEYTKVVEVKNGFVKLKTEYMRREKRIGYDGSVTYSEWELIKIKYKIKPIPKH
;
A
#
# COMPACT_ATOMS: atom_id res chain seq x y z
N MET A 1 37.27 -41.34 -3.45
CA MET A 1 36.61 -40.50 -4.47
C MET A 1 35.30 -40.04 -3.86
N SER A 2 35.32 -38.86 -3.24
CA SER A 2 34.17 -38.29 -2.54
C SER A 2 33.48 -37.34 -3.52
N SER A 3 32.30 -37.72 -3.99
CA SER A 3 31.51 -36.91 -4.91
C SER A 3 30.96 -35.68 -4.19
N ASN A 4 31.51 -34.51 -4.51
CA ASN A 4 30.93 -33.21 -4.15
C ASN A 4 29.64 -33.02 -4.95
N TYR A 5 28.50 -33.31 -4.34
CA TYR A 5 27.22 -32.80 -4.80
C TYR A 5 27.14 -31.32 -4.43
N SER A 6 27.56 -30.46 -5.34
CA SER A 6 27.19 -29.04 -5.32
C SER A 6 25.68 -28.95 -5.53
N ILE A 7 24.95 -28.64 -4.47
CA ILE A 7 23.53 -28.29 -4.53
C ILE A 7 23.44 -27.05 -5.43
N GLN A 8 22.84 -27.21 -6.61
CA GLN A 8 22.42 -26.08 -7.41
C GLN A 8 21.35 -25.35 -6.58
N HIS A 9 21.68 -24.15 -6.08
CA HIS A 9 20.69 -23.22 -5.57
C HIS A 9 19.80 -22.82 -6.76
N GLY A 10 18.74 -23.57 -7.00
CA GLY A 10 17.61 -23.06 -7.78
C GLY A 10 17.10 -21.80 -7.08
N ASP A 11 16.74 -20.78 -7.84
CA ASP A 11 16.21 -19.52 -7.32
C ASP A 11 15.06 -19.81 -6.35
N ILE A 12 15.35 -19.72 -5.04
CA ILE A 12 14.34 -19.95 -4.01
C ILE A 12 13.29 -18.84 -4.19
N LYS A 13 12.05 -19.23 -4.48
CA LYS A 13 10.94 -18.30 -4.68
C LYS A 13 10.70 -17.53 -3.38
N LYS A 14 11.14 -16.28 -3.35
CA LYS A 14 11.00 -15.39 -2.19
C LYS A 14 9.53 -15.04 -1.95
N THR A 15 9.12 -15.03 -0.69
CA THR A 15 7.78 -14.61 -0.27
C THR A 15 7.88 -13.26 0.45
N LYS A 16 7.38 -12.21 -0.22
CA LYS A 16 7.38 -10.82 0.26
C LYS A 16 6.02 -10.44 0.80
N LEU A 17 6.00 -10.00 2.05
CA LEU A 17 4.80 -9.62 2.80
C LEU A 17 4.85 -8.13 3.15
N LEU A 18 3.80 -7.39 2.84
CA LEU A 18 3.63 -6.00 3.25
C LEU A 18 2.69 -5.93 4.46
N LEU A 19 3.16 -5.42 5.59
CA LEU A 19 2.34 -5.26 6.79
C LEU A 19 1.72 -3.87 6.84
N ILE A 20 0.40 -3.77 6.92
CA ILE A 20 -0.32 -2.49 7.02
C ILE A 20 -1.33 -2.48 8.17
N GLY A 21 -1.58 -1.32 8.78
CA GLY A 21 -2.41 -1.24 9.99
C GLY A 21 -2.10 -0.01 10.85
N LYS A 22 -2.87 0.20 11.92
CA LYS A 22 -2.72 1.40 12.77
C LYS A 22 -1.48 1.32 13.64
N THR A 23 -1.08 2.46 14.21
CA THR A 23 -0.12 2.47 15.32
C THR A 23 -0.68 1.65 16.49
N GLY A 24 0.14 0.78 17.07
CA GLY A 24 -0.26 -0.07 18.21
C GLY A 24 -1.04 -1.36 17.87
N ASP A 25 -1.34 -1.61 16.59
CA ASP A 25 -1.93 -2.89 16.13
C ASP A 25 -0.89 -4.04 16.08
N GLY A 26 0.39 -3.77 16.36
CA GLY A 26 1.42 -4.81 16.51
C GLY A 26 2.07 -5.28 15.21
N LYS A 27 2.19 -4.42 14.20
CA LYS A 27 2.85 -4.73 12.91
C LYS A 27 4.30 -5.17 13.08
N SER A 28 5.12 -4.36 13.75
CA SER A 28 6.54 -4.65 13.96
C SER A 28 6.74 -5.92 14.80
N SER A 29 5.93 -6.14 15.84
CA SER A 29 5.92 -7.38 16.63
C SER A 29 5.54 -8.59 15.77
N LEU A 30 4.51 -8.45 14.93
CA LEU A 30 4.12 -9.49 13.97
C LEU A 30 5.24 -9.77 12.96
N GLY A 31 5.91 -8.74 12.44
CA GLY A 31 7.03 -8.90 11.53
C GLY A 31 8.17 -9.68 12.17
N ASN A 32 8.54 -9.34 13.40
CA ASN A 32 9.56 -10.09 14.14
C ASN A 32 9.15 -11.54 14.37
N PHE A 33 7.88 -11.77 14.72
CA PHE A 33 7.34 -13.11 14.92
C PHE A 33 7.37 -13.95 13.64
N ILE A 34 6.95 -13.39 12.50
CA ILE A 34 7.03 -14.04 11.18
C ILE A 34 8.48 -14.40 10.83
N LEU A 35 9.41 -13.46 11.05
CA LEU A 35 10.82 -13.64 10.71
C LEU A 35 11.58 -14.53 11.71
N LYS A 36 10.96 -14.88 12.84
CA LYS A 36 11.59 -15.54 14.00
C LYS A 36 12.84 -14.79 14.52
N ASP A 37 12.88 -13.48 14.33
CA ASP A 37 14.00 -12.62 14.75
C ASP A 37 13.54 -11.17 15.04
N ASN A 38 14.20 -10.50 15.99
CA ASN A 38 13.89 -9.14 16.41
C ASN A 38 14.55 -8.08 15.52
N LYS A 39 14.16 -8.02 14.25
CA LYS A 39 14.70 -7.07 13.25
C LYS A 39 14.05 -5.68 13.29
N PHE A 40 12.80 -5.59 13.71
CA PHE A 40 12.02 -4.36 13.82
C PHE A 40 11.93 -3.90 15.26
N GLU A 41 12.05 -2.59 15.49
CA GLU A 41 11.89 -2.02 16.82
C GLU A 41 10.41 -2.06 17.26
N THR A 42 10.17 -2.47 18.50
CA THR A 42 8.83 -2.56 19.09
C THR A 42 8.76 -1.75 20.38
N SER A 43 7.62 -1.13 20.65
CA SER A 43 7.37 -0.42 21.91
C SER A 43 5.90 -0.50 22.28
N ASP A 44 5.63 -0.61 23.59
CA ASP A 44 4.29 -0.53 24.16
C ASP A 44 3.82 0.92 24.39
N ALA A 45 4.68 1.91 24.10
CA ALA A 45 4.33 3.31 24.25
C ALA A 45 3.25 3.74 23.23
N ALA A 46 2.42 4.70 23.61
CA ALA A 46 1.39 5.26 22.72
C ALA A 46 1.96 6.01 21.50
N LYS A 47 3.26 6.34 21.51
CA LYS A 47 3.95 7.00 20.40
C LYS A 47 4.51 5.96 19.43
N SER A 48 4.30 6.19 18.13
CA SER A 48 4.91 5.34 17.09
C SER A 48 6.43 5.37 17.21
N VAL A 49 7.06 4.20 17.25
CA VAL A 49 8.52 4.07 17.16
C VAL A 49 8.95 3.92 15.71
N THR A 50 8.20 3.13 14.93
CA THR A 50 8.38 3.03 13.48
C THR A 50 7.97 4.35 12.81
N GLN A 51 8.93 5.06 12.25
CA GLN A 51 8.74 6.31 11.50
C GLN A 51 8.98 6.14 9.99
N GLU A 52 9.61 5.04 9.59
CA GLU A 52 10.00 4.76 8.20
C GLU A 52 9.56 3.35 7.79
N THR A 53 9.37 3.15 6.48
CA THR A 53 9.10 1.83 5.89
C THR A 53 10.39 1.05 5.76
N ARG A 54 10.42 -0.18 6.29
CA ARG A 54 11.62 -1.02 6.31
C ARG A 54 11.31 -2.46 5.96
N GLY A 55 12.15 -3.06 5.13
CA GLY A 55 12.09 -4.48 4.81
C GLY A 55 13.26 -5.28 5.37
N CYS A 56 12.99 -6.47 5.90
CA CYS A 56 13.99 -7.38 6.45
C CYS A 56 13.72 -8.81 5.98
N TYR A 57 14.79 -9.57 5.72
CA TYR A 57 14.72 -11.02 5.53
C TYR A 57 14.77 -11.74 6.88
N GLY A 58 14.16 -12.91 6.94
CA GLY A 58 14.32 -13.84 8.05
C GLY A 58 15.66 -14.59 7.96
N GLU A 59 15.90 -15.43 8.95
CA GLU A 59 17.08 -16.30 9.00
C GLU A 59 16.64 -17.78 9.05
N GLY A 60 17.57 -18.70 8.78
CA GLY A 60 17.28 -20.14 8.86
C GLY A 60 16.11 -20.58 7.95
N ASP A 61 15.08 -21.19 8.56
CA ASP A 61 13.87 -21.65 7.89
C ASP A 61 12.95 -20.53 7.39
N ARG A 62 13.27 -19.26 7.69
CA ARG A 62 12.59 -18.06 7.19
C ARG A 62 13.44 -17.22 6.25
N SER A 63 14.56 -17.75 5.75
CA SER A 63 15.49 -17.00 4.88
C SER A 63 14.92 -16.60 3.51
N ASP A 64 13.85 -17.25 3.07
CA ASP A 64 13.09 -16.92 1.86
C ASP A 64 11.92 -15.94 2.11
N ILE A 65 11.66 -15.61 3.38
CA ILE A 65 10.60 -14.69 3.79
C ILE A 65 11.17 -13.29 3.94
N PHE A 66 10.52 -12.32 3.30
CA PHE A 66 10.82 -10.91 3.41
C PHE A 66 9.60 -10.16 3.92
N VAL A 67 9.74 -9.46 5.04
CA VAL A 67 8.66 -8.68 5.63
C VAL A 67 8.98 -7.20 5.47
N ILE A 68 8.00 -6.44 4.97
CA ILE A 68 8.02 -4.99 4.89
C ILE A 68 7.12 -4.45 6.00
N ASP A 69 7.72 -3.88 7.04
CA ASP A 69 7.01 -3.15 8.09
C ASP A 69 6.83 -1.69 7.68
N THR A 70 5.65 -1.14 7.95
CA THR A 70 5.28 0.23 7.57
C THR A 70 4.96 1.05 8.81
N PRO A 71 5.12 2.39 8.76
CA PRO A 71 4.61 3.24 9.82
C PRO A 71 3.11 3.02 10.07
N GLY A 72 2.68 3.23 11.31
CA GLY A 72 1.27 3.25 11.64
C GLY A 72 0.58 4.50 11.12
N PHE A 73 -0.68 4.33 10.75
CA PHE A 73 -1.59 5.41 10.38
C PHE A 73 -2.48 5.73 11.57
N ASP A 74 -2.96 6.98 11.67
CA ASP A 74 -3.69 7.51 12.84
C ASP A 74 -2.77 7.97 14.00
N ASP A 75 -1.51 8.35 13.71
CA ASP A 75 -0.59 8.93 14.71
C ASP A 75 -1.10 10.33 15.09
N SER A 76 -1.74 10.44 16.25
CA SER A 76 -2.44 11.63 16.76
C SER A 76 -1.57 12.90 16.88
N ASN A 77 -0.27 12.78 16.65
CA ASN A 77 0.70 13.87 16.72
C ASN A 77 1.09 14.49 15.36
N GLY A 78 0.71 13.89 14.21
CA GLY A 78 1.22 14.29 12.89
C GLY A 78 0.20 14.85 11.89
N GLY A 79 -1.10 14.59 12.10
CA GLY A 79 -2.18 14.99 11.19
C GLY A 79 -2.10 14.34 9.80
N ILE A 80 -3.07 14.70 8.93
CA ILE A 80 -3.26 14.15 7.57
C ILE A 80 -1.99 14.22 6.71
N ASN A 81 -1.13 15.21 6.94
CA ASN A 81 0.09 15.42 6.15
C ASN A 81 1.15 14.36 6.45
N LYS A 82 1.34 13.97 7.71
CA LYS A 82 2.31 12.94 8.10
C LYS A 82 1.86 11.57 7.60
N ASP A 83 0.57 11.27 7.70
CA ASP A 83 0.00 10.06 7.12
C ASP A 83 0.29 10.01 5.60
N ARG A 84 0.08 11.11 4.86
CA ARG A 84 0.40 11.14 3.42
C ARG A 84 1.88 10.93 3.11
N GLN A 85 2.77 11.48 3.93
CA GLN A 85 4.21 11.27 3.78
C GLN A 85 4.57 9.79 3.98
N HIS A 86 4.10 9.16 5.05
CA HIS A 86 4.31 7.73 5.29
C HIS A 86 3.75 6.86 4.15
N MET A 87 2.61 7.24 3.56
CA MET A 87 2.11 6.55 2.37
C MET A 87 3.07 6.66 1.20
N SER A 88 3.51 7.88 0.87
CA SER A 88 4.38 8.14 -0.28
C SER A 88 5.68 7.35 -0.16
N GLU A 89 6.28 7.35 1.03
CA GLU A 89 7.47 6.59 1.35
C GLU A 89 7.23 5.08 1.18
N MET A 90 6.15 4.55 1.77
CA MET A 90 5.76 3.14 1.61
C MET A 90 5.54 2.77 0.14
N VAL A 91 4.87 3.63 -0.64
CA VAL A 91 4.64 3.41 -2.08
C VAL A 91 5.98 3.33 -2.83
N ASN A 92 6.90 4.25 -2.56
CA ASN A 92 8.21 4.29 -3.22
C ASN A 92 9.02 3.05 -2.87
N TYR A 93 9.03 2.66 -1.59
CA TYR A 93 9.69 1.45 -1.13
C TYR A 93 9.17 0.20 -1.85
N ILE A 94 7.84 0.07 -1.98
CA ILE A 94 7.19 -1.05 -2.68
C ILE A 94 7.52 -1.06 -4.17
N LYS A 95 7.61 0.11 -4.83
CA LYS A 95 7.98 0.24 -6.25
C LYS A 95 9.39 -0.24 -6.55
N GLU A 96 10.29 -0.15 -5.58
CA GLU A 96 11.65 -0.67 -5.69
C GLU A 96 11.71 -2.19 -5.51
N GLN A 97 10.61 -2.84 -5.10
CA GLN A 97 10.57 -4.29 -4.92
C GLN A 97 10.17 -5.02 -6.21
N GLU A 98 10.93 -6.06 -6.54
CA GLU A 98 10.55 -7.04 -7.56
C GLU A 98 9.42 -7.95 -7.05
N GLY A 99 8.18 -7.49 -7.20
CA GLY A 99 6.98 -8.25 -6.85
C GLY A 99 6.61 -8.24 -5.36
N LEU A 100 5.33 -8.48 -5.07
CA LEU A 100 4.80 -8.64 -3.71
C LEU A 100 3.84 -9.84 -3.67
N GLN A 101 3.99 -10.75 -2.71
CA GLN A 101 3.13 -11.94 -2.62
C GLN A 101 1.85 -11.63 -1.85
N ALA A 102 1.95 -10.97 -0.70
CA ALA A 102 0.75 -10.68 0.10
C ALA A 102 0.80 -9.32 0.80
N ILE A 103 -0.39 -8.78 1.02
CA ILE A 103 -0.65 -7.60 1.83
C ILE A 103 -1.39 -8.07 3.08
N VAL A 104 -0.75 -7.88 4.23
CA VAL A 104 -1.23 -8.33 5.52
C VAL A 104 -1.82 -7.15 6.27
N ILE A 105 -3.14 -7.14 6.43
CA ILE A 105 -3.85 -6.15 7.24
C ILE A 105 -3.77 -6.59 8.71
N VAL A 106 -2.97 -5.88 9.49
CA VAL A 106 -2.75 -6.15 10.90
C VAL A 106 -3.77 -5.39 11.74
N LEU A 107 -4.55 -6.12 12.52
CA LEU A 107 -5.58 -5.58 13.41
C LEU A 107 -5.41 -6.13 14.82
N ASN A 108 -5.52 -5.29 15.83
CA ASN A 108 -5.63 -5.77 17.21
C ASN A 108 -6.99 -6.48 17.43
N ILE A 109 -7.01 -7.65 18.08
CA ILE A 109 -8.24 -8.37 18.42
C ILE A 109 -9.21 -7.56 19.31
N THR A 110 -8.76 -6.50 19.96
CA THR A 110 -9.66 -5.59 20.70
C THR A 110 -10.46 -4.65 19.77
N ASN A 111 -10.07 -4.50 18.49
CA ASN A 111 -10.73 -3.59 17.56
C ASN A 111 -12.19 -3.99 17.33
N THR A 112 -13.13 -3.08 17.59
CA THR A 112 -14.58 -3.34 17.49
C THR A 112 -15.15 -3.05 16.10
N LYS A 113 -14.46 -2.21 15.32
CA LYS A 113 -14.84 -1.83 13.95
C LYS A 113 -13.61 -1.56 13.10
N LEU A 114 -13.79 -1.63 11.78
CA LEU A 114 -12.78 -1.21 10.81
C LEU A 114 -12.69 0.33 10.80
N SER A 115 -11.52 0.88 11.14
CA SER A 115 -11.33 2.34 11.17
C SER A 115 -11.32 2.95 9.78
N ASP A 116 -11.67 4.24 9.69
CA ASP A 116 -11.64 4.97 8.43
C ASP A 116 -10.22 5.20 7.92
N SER A 117 -9.24 5.30 8.82
CA SER A 117 -7.81 5.34 8.47
C SER A 117 -7.36 4.07 7.73
N ILE A 118 -7.74 2.88 8.21
CA ILE A 118 -7.42 1.61 7.52
C ILE A 118 -8.15 1.53 6.17
N LYS A 119 -9.44 1.87 6.12
CA LYS A 119 -10.19 1.89 4.85
C LYS A 119 -9.54 2.82 3.82
N THR A 120 -9.09 3.99 4.26
CA THR A 120 -8.40 4.96 3.41
C THR A 120 -7.11 4.38 2.88
N MET A 121 -6.30 3.75 3.75
CA MET A 121 -5.05 3.08 3.37
C MET A 121 -5.26 2.02 2.30
N ILE A 122 -6.21 1.12 2.52
CA ILE A 122 -6.57 0.08 1.54
C ILE A 122 -6.98 0.72 0.22
N LYS A 123 -7.85 1.74 0.25
CA LYS A 123 -8.27 2.47 -0.96
C LYS A 123 -7.11 3.10 -1.72
N MET A 124 -6.03 3.49 -1.05
CA MET A 124 -4.85 4.04 -1.70
C MET A 124 -3.95 2.96 -2.27
N ILE A 125 -3.72 1.89 -1.50
CA ILE A 125 -2.95 0.74 -1.95
C ILE A 125 -3.61 0.07 -3.17
N CYS A 126 -4.94 -0.05 -3.19
CA CYS A 126 -5.69 -0.49 -4.37
C CYS A 126 -5.49 0.38 -5.62
N LYS A 127 -5.10 1.66 -5.47
CA LYS A 127 -4.79 2.54 -6.62
C LYS A 127 -3.35 2.39 -7.10
N ILE A 128 -2.50 1.81 -6.28
CA ILE A 128 -1.11 1.48 -6.61
C ILE A 128 -1.18 0.21 -7.46
N PHE A 129 -1.60 -0.91 -6.90
CA PHE A 129 -1.57 -2.21 -7.58
C PHE A 129 -2.63 -2.34 -8.69
N PRO A 130 -2.42 -3.23 -9.68
CA PRO A 130 -3.44 -3.58 -10.67
C PRO A 130 -4.77 -3.93 -10.00
N ARG A 131 -5.89 -3.41 -10.54
CA ARG A 131 -7.22 -3.64 -9.97
C ARG A 131 -7.67 -5.09 -10.02
N SER A 132 -7.33 -5.79 -11.10
CA SER A 132 -7.60 -7.23 -11.22
C SER A 132 -6.78 -7.95 -10.17
N ASN A 133 -7.41 -8.79 -9.33
CA ASN A 133 -6.82 -9.70 -8.34
C ASN A 133 -6.23 -9.10 -7.05
N PHE A 134 -6.32 -7.79 -6.79
CA PHE A 134 -5.76 -7.18 -5.58
C PHE A 134 -6.16 -7.93 -4.29
N TRP A 135 -7.46 -8.23 -4.13
CA TRP A 135 -7.99 -8.84 -2.91
C TRP A 135 -7.61 -10.32 -2.74
N GLU A 136 -7.16 -10.99 -3.81
CA GLU A 136 -6.62 -12.36 -3.72
C GLU A 136 -5.29 -12.41 -2.96
N HIS A 137 -4.59 -11.27 -2.89
CA HIS A 137 -3.32 -11.12 -2.17
C HIS A 137 -3.50 -10.50 -0.78
N VAL A 138 -4.73 -10.27 -0.33
CA VAL A 138 -5.01 -9.65 0.97
C VAL A 138 -5.40 -10.70 1.99
N CYS A 139 -4.73 -10.68 3.15
CA CYS A 139 -5.18 -11.39 4.34
C CYS A 139 -5.27 -10.44 5.54
N ILE A 140 -5.91 -10.92 6.60
CA ILE A 140 -6.02 -10.20 7.87
C ILE A 140 -5.29 -11.01 8.94
N VAL A 141 -4.47 -10.34 9.74
CA VAL A 141 -3.87 -10.93 10.94
C VAL A 141 -4.37 -10.19 12.16
N TRP A 142 -5.06 -10.93 13.03
CA TRP A 142 -5.51 -10.46 14.33
C TRP A 142 -4.42 -10.68 15.36
N THR A 143 -3.83 -9.61 15.86
CA THR A 143 -2.78 -9.65 16.88
C THR A 143 -3.37 -9.58 18.30
N LYS A 144 -2.52 -9.78 19.30
CA LYS A 144 -2.87 -9.81 20.73
C LYS A 144 -3.87 -10.92 21.09
N CYS A 145 -3.83 -12.02 20.35
CA CYS A 145 -4.59 -13.24 20.66
C CYS A 145 -3.82 -14.06 21.71
N SER A 146 -3.66 -13.48 22.90
CA SER A 146 -2.75 -13.95 23.96
C SER A 146 -2.81 -15.45 24.19
N CYS A 147 -1.64 -16.10 24.26
CA CYS A 147 -1.50 -17.54 24.46
C CYS A 147 -2.14 -18.07 25.76
N ASP A 148 -2.33 -17.20 26.76
CA ASP A 148 -3.01 -17.53 28.02
C ASP A 148 -4.55 -17.42 27.95
N THR A 149 -5.11 -16.98 26.83
CA THR A 149 -6.56 -16.86 26.66
C THR A 149 -7.18 -18.25 26.56
N PRO A 150 -8.20 -18.56 27.39
CA PRO A 150 -8.87 -19.85 27.32
C PRO A 150 -9.42 -20.13 25.91
N GLU A 151 -9.16 -21.31 25.37
CA GLU A 151 -9.48 -21.69 23.98
C GLU A 151 -10.94 -21.37 23.62
N LYS A 152 -11.90 -21.75 24.47
CA LYS A 152 -13.33 -21.46 24.26
C LYS A 152 -13.63 -19.97 24.12
N LYS A 153 -12.89 -19.10 24.82
CA LYS A 153 -13.03 -17.65 24.73
C LYS A 153 -12.43 -17.13 23.43
N LEU A 154 -11.25 -17.63 23.06
CA LEU A 154 -10.59 -17.27 21.81
C LEU A 154 -11.43 -17.67 20.58
N VAL A 155 -11.97 -18.89 20.54
CA VAL A 155 -12.85 -19.35 19.45
C VAL A 155 -14.06 -18.43 19.27
N ARG A 156 -14.73 -18.05 20.36
CA ARG A 156 -15.84 -17.08 20.32
C ARG A 156 -15.42 -15.72 19.80
N GLN A 157 -14.22 -15.25 20.16
CA GLN A 157 -13.68 -14.00 19.63
C GLN A 157 -13.42 -14.10 18.13
N ILE A 158 -12.80 -15.20 17.66
CA ILE A 158 -12.52 -15.49 16.26
C ILE A 158 -13.81 -15.45 15.43
N GLU A 159 -14.83 -16.20 15.86
CA GLU A 159 -16.14 -16.25 15.19
C GLU A 159 -16.76 -14.85 15.11
N SER A 160 -16.77 -14.13 16.23
CA SER A 160 -17.32 -12.76 16.27
C SER A 160 -16.55 -11.80 15.37
N LYS A 161 -15.22 -11.94 15.24
CA LYS A 161 -14.42 -11.13 14.32
C LYS A 161 -14.76 -11.42 12.87
N LYS A 162 -14.81 -12.70 12.50
CA LYS A 162 -15.15 -13.12 11.13
C LYS A 162 -16.53 -12.60 10.73
N GLU A 163 -17.53 -12.77 11.59
CA GLU A 163 -18.91 -12.32 11.34
C GLU A 163 -19.00 -10.80 11.15
N LYS A 164 -18.30 -10.01 11.99
CA LYS A 164 -18.39 -8.54 11.96
C LYS A 164 -17.55 -7.90 10.87
N PHE A 165 -16.34 -8.41 10.62
CA PHE A 165 -15.38 -7.73 9.75
C PHE A 165 -15.43 -8.21 8.31
N LEU A 166 -15.75 -9.49 8.06
CA LEU A 166 -15.80 -10.00 6.68
C LEU A 166 -16.78 -9.22 5.79
N PRO A 167 -18.02 -8.88 6.23
CA PRO A 167 -18.93 -8.06 5.43
C PRO A 167 -18.39 -6.65 5.16
N ALA A 168 -17.67 -6.06 6.13
CA ALA A 168 -17.07 -4.74 5.97
C ALA A 168 -15.93 -4.75 4.92
N PHE A 169 -15.14 -5.82 4.88
CA PHE A 169 -14.10 -5.99 3.86
C PHE A 169 -14.66 -6.33 2.49
N ILE A 170 -15.69 -7.17 2.39
CA ILE A 170 -16.38 -7.44 1.11
C ILE A 170 -16.97 -6.15 0.55
N LYS A 171 -17.62 -5.33 1.40
CA LYS A 171 -18.11 -4.01 0.99
C LYS A 171 -16.97 -3.12 0.48
N LEU A 172 -15.83 -3.11 1.17
CA LEU A 172 -14.66 -2.34 0.77
C LEU A 172 -14.06 -2.84 -0.56
N ALA A 173 -14.08 -4.15 -0.79
CA ALA A 173 -13.65 -4.75 -2.06
C ALA A 173 -14.53 -4.30 -3.22
N LYS A 174 -15.85 -4.36 -3.03
CA LYS A 174 -16.82 -3.83 -4.00
C LYS A 174 -16.60 -2.34 -4.30
N GLU A 175 -16.32 -1.53 -3.28
CA GLU A 175 -16.03 -0.10 -3.44
C GLU A 175 -14.71 0.21 -4.16
N THR A 176 -13.71 -0.68 -4.07
CA THR A 176 -12.34 -0.42 -4.54
C THR A 176 -12.05 -1.01 -5.90
N THR A 177 -12.38 -2.29 -6.10
CA THR A 177 -12.09 -3.04 -7.33
C THR A 177 -13.35 -3.51 -8.04
N GLY A 178 -14.52 -3.40 -7.41
CA GLY A 178 -15.78 -3.92 -7.96
C GLY A 178 -15.98 -5.41 -7.72
N GLU A 179 -15.08 -6.06 -6.97
CA GLU A 179 -15.20 -7.48 -6.63
C GLU A 179 -16.31 -7.71 -5.59
N GLU A 180 -17.25 -8.59 -5.93
CA GLU A 180 -18.39 -8.92 -5.04
C GLU A 180 -18.13 -10.18 -4.20
N ILE A 181 -17.25 -11.08 -4.66
CA ILE A 181 -16.89 -12.31 -3.97
C ILE A 181 -15.38 -12.30 -3.77
N VAL A 182 -14.96 -12.09 -2.52
CA VAL A 182 -13.55 -12.13 -2.12
C VAL A 182 -13.37 -13.09 -0.97
N LYS A 183 -12.37 -13.97 -1.07
CA LYS A 183 -11.95 -14.82 0.05
C LYS A 183 -10.77 -14.16 0.73
N ILE A 184 -10.98 -13.66 1.93
CA ILE A 184 -9.94 -12.98 2.72
C ILE A 184 -9.59 -13.90 3.89
N PRO A 185 -8.43 -14.60 3.85
CA PRO A 185 -7.96 -15.38 4.98
C PRO A 185 -7.80 -14.50 6.23
N MET A 186 -8.18 -15.04 7.38
CA MET A 186 -8.00 -14.38 8.67
C MET A 186 -7.22 -15.30 9.61
N PHE A 187 -6.08 -14.82 10.08
CA PHE A 187 -5.19 -15.52 11.01
C PHE A 187 -5.21 -14.83 12.38
N PHE A 188 -4.99 -15.58 13.45
CA PHE A 188 -5.12 -15.08 14.82
C PHE A 188 -3.89 -15.43 15.64
N VAL A 189 -3.09 -14.44 16.04
CA VAL A 189 -1.76 -14.67 16.60
C VAL A 189 -1.50 -13.88 17.87
N ASP A 190 -0.77 -14.50 18.78
CA ASP A 190 0.01 -13.81 19.79
C ASP A 190 1.43 -13.61 19.22
N SER A 191 1.72 -12.41 18.74
CA SER A 191 3.02 -12.06 18.15
C SER A 191 4.06 -11.60 19.18
N CYS A 192 3.72 -11.59 20.46
CA CYS A 192 4.63 -11.23 21.55
C CYS A 192 4.32 -12.06 22.80
N PRO A 193 4.43 -13.40 22.73
CA PRO A 193 4.08 -14.28 23.84
C PRO A 193 5.01 -14.06 25.04
N CYS A 194 4.49 -14.29 26.25
CA CYS A 194 5.33 -14.31 27.44
C CYS A 194 6.36 -15.44 27.35
N LYS A 195 7.59 -15.16 27.79
CA LYS A 195 8.69 -16.13 27.74
C LYS A 195 8.31 -17.42 28.48
N GLY A 196 8.49 -18.56 27.80
CA GLY A 196 8.22 -19.89 28.36
C GLY A 196 6.75 -20.35 28.25
N MET A 197 5.86 -19.53 27.70
CA MET A 197 4.51 -19.97 27.33
C MET A 197 4.53 -20.74 26.01
N ASP A 198 3.64 -21.74 25.90
CA ASP A 198 3.38 -22.41 24.63
C ASP A 198 2.63 -21.45 23.70
N ASN A 199 3.23 -21.19 22.54
CA ASN A 199 2.64 -20.38 21.48
C ASN A 199 2.53 -21.14 20.14
N SER A 200 2.57 -22.48 20.18
CA SER A 200 2.47 -23.38 19.02
C SER A 200 1.29 -23.04 18.11
N ARG A 201 0.12 -22.74 18.69
CA ARG A 201 -1.07 -22.29 17.95
C ARG A 201 -0.82 -21.06 17.06
N SER A 202 -0.08 -20.07 17.57
CA SER A 202 0.22 -18.87 16.77
C SER A 202 1.27 -19.17 15.69
N GLU A 203 2.22 -20.07 15.96
CA GLU A 203 3.16 -20.57 14.94
C GLU A 203 2.42 -21.29 13.81
N GLU A 204 1.47 -22.18 14.13
CA GLU A 204 0.63 -22.87 13.13
C GLU A 204 -0.13 -21.88 12.23
N GLU A 205 -0.71 -20.82 12.82
CA GLU A 205 -1.38 -19.75 12.09
C GLU A 205 -0.43 -19.01 11.13
N ILE A 206 0.82 -18.77 11.55
CA ILE A 206 1.85 -18.18 10.69
C ILE A 206 2.29 -19.14 9.59
N GLU A 207 2.45 -20.44 9.87
CA GLU A 207 2.77 -21.42 8.82
C GLU A 207 1.66 -21.49 7.78
N MET A 208 0.39 -21.43 8.19
CA MET A 208 -0.75 -21.36 7.28
C MET A 208 -0.73 -20.07 6.44
N LEU A 209 -0.39 -18.92 7.05
CA LEU A 209 -0.22 -17.65 6.34
C LEU A 209 0.87 -17.75 5.29
N LEU A 210 2.05 -18.26 5.64
CA LEU A 210 3.20 -18.35 4.75
C LEU A 210 2.98 -19.37 3.64
N THR A 211 2.33 -20.49 3.94
CA THR A 211 1.90 -21.48 2.93
C THR A 211 0.94 -20.84 1.93
N TRP A 212 -0.05 -20.08 2.41
CA TRP A 212 -0.96 -19.34 1.55
C TRP A 212 -0.22 -18.30 0.70
N ALA A 213 0.60 -17.45 1.32
CA ALA A 213 1.28 -16.36 0.64
C ALA A 213 2.30 -16.84 -0.41
N SER A 214 3.07 -17.89 -0.09
CA SER A 214 4.06 -18.46 -1.02
C SER A 214 3.42 -19.11 -2.26
N SER A 215 2.14 -19.54 -2.15
CA SER A 215 1.38 -20.08 -3.28
C SER A 215 0.93 -19.02 -4.28
N LEU A 216 0.89 -17.74 -3.87
CA LEU A 216 0.40 -16.66 -4.71
C LEU A 216 1.39 -16.31 -5.84
N PRO A 217 0.90 -15.78 -6.98
CA PRO A 217 1.75 -15.10 -7.94
C PRO A 217 2.35 -13.83 -7.33
N SER A 218 3.27 -13.16 -8.03
CA SER A 218 3.75 -11.84 -7.61
C SER A 218 2.80 -10.76 -8.13
N LEU A 219 2.35 -9.86 -7.24
CA LEU A 219 1.78 -8.57 -7.66
C LEU A 219 2.88 -7.73 -8.27
N ASN A 220 2.82 -7.51 -9.59
CA ASN A 220 3.79 -6.68 -10.29
C ASN A 220 3.52 -5.19 -10.07
N VAL A 221 4.55 -4.50 -9.60
CA VAL A 221 4.52 -3.07 -9.24
C VAL A 221 4.86 -2.18 -10.46
N GLU A 222 5.31 -2.75 -11.57
CA GLU A 222 5.78 -2.01 -12.75
C GLU A 222 4.66 -1.35 -13.58
N ARG A 223 3.42 -1.88 -13.57
CA ARG A 223 2.30 -1.31 -14.34
C ARG A 223 1.77 0.02 -13.77
N ILE A 224 2.32 0.47 -12.66
CA ILE A 224 1.75 1.49 -11.77
C ILE A 224 2.17 2.91 -12.16
N VAL A 225 3.25 3.05 -12.93
CA VAL A 225 3.76 4.34 -13.44
C VAL A 225 2.72 5.05 -14.34
N LYS A 226 1.72 4.34 -14.87
CA LYS A 226 0.73 4.90 -15.81
C LYS A 226 -0.54 5.50 -15.17
N ASN A 227 -0.73 5.41 -13.85
CA ASN A 227 -1.97 5.83 -13.19
C ASN A 227 -1.90 7.22 -12.52
N GLU A 228 -0.94 8.06 -12.88
CA GLU A 228 -1.07 9.50 -12.61
C GLU A 228 -2.29 10.02 -13.37
N LYS A 229 -3.18 10.73 -12.69
CA LYS A 229 -4.28 11.42 -13.37
C LYS A 229 -3.66 12.56 -14.18
N VAL A 230 -3.43 12.31 -15.47
CA VAL A 230 -2.97 13.32 -16.42
C VAL A 230 -4.19 14.12 -16.87
N ILE A 231 -4.24 15.39 -16.45
CA ILE A 231 -5.22 16.36 -16.93
C ILE A 231 -4.55 17.20 -18.01
N ILE A 232 -5.22 17.33 -19.14
CA ILE A 232 -4.77 18.16 -20.25
C ILE A 232 -5.30 19.58 -20.00
N GLU A 233 -4.40 20.55 -19.87
CA GLU A 233 -4.76 21.96 -19.81
C GLU A 233 -4.41 22.65 -21.13
N GLU A 234 -5.34 23.44 -21.66
CA GLU A 234 -5.17 24.22 -22.89
C GLU A 234 -5.36 25.71 -22.60
N LYS A 235 -4.57 26.56 -23.25
CA LYS A 235 -4.76 28.02 -23.22
C LYS A 235 -4.49 28.63 -24.58
N GLU A 236 -5.11 29.78 -24.83
CA GLU A 236 -4.84 30.61 -25.99
C GLU A 236 -4.26 31.97 -25.60
N TYR A 237 -3.25 32.43 -26.34
CA TYR A 237 -2.64 33.73 -26.16
C TYR A 237 -2.68 34.49 -27.48
N THR A 238 -3.37 35.63 -27.51
CA THR A 238 -3.47 36.48 -28.70
C THR A 238 -2.69 37.76 -28.52
N LYS A 239 -1.77 38.05 -29.44
CA LYS A 239 -1.03 39.31 -29.49
C LYS A 239 -1.20 40.02 -30.84
N VAL A 240 -1.15 41.34 -30.79
CA VAL A 240 -1.00 42.16 -31.99
C VAL A 240 0.43 42.00 -32.50
N VAL A 241 0.59 41.57 -33.75
CA VAL A 241 1.91 41.43 -34.38
C VAL A 241 2.16 42.51 -35.43
N GLU A 242 1.12 43.16 -35.92
CA GLU A 242 1.25 44.23 -36.93
C GLU A 242 0.03 45.15 -36.90
N VAL A 243 0.28 46.45 -37.07
CA VAL A 243 -0.75 47.49 -37.25
C VAL A 243 -0.37 48.27 -38.51
N LYS A 244 -1.18 48.18 -39.57
CA LYS A 244 -0.95 48.88 -40.84
C LYS A 244 -2.26 49.24 -41.52
N ASN A 245 -2.32 50.43 -42.13
CA ASN A 245 -3.38 50.86 -43.04
C ASN A 245 -4.82 50.64 -42.51
N GLY A 246 -5.06 50.89 -41.23
CA GLY A 246 -6.39 50.69 -40.62
C GLY A 246 -6.74 49.23 -40.30
N PHE A 247 -5.79 48.30 -40.40
CA PHE A 247 -5.94 46.90 -40.02
C PHE A 247 -4.94 46.49 -38.93
N VAL A 248 -5.36 45.55 -38.09
CA VAL A 248 -4.54 44.87 -37.09
C VAL A 248 -4.40 43.39 -37.43
N LYS A 249 -3.17 42.89 -37.42
CA LYS A 249 -2.87 41.46 -37.54
C LYS A 249 -2.66 40.89 -36.14
N LEU A 250 -3.50 39.92 -35.80
CA LEU A 250 -3.47 39.19 -34.55
C LEU A 250 -2.80 37.84 -34.78
N LYS A 251 -1.86 37.46 -33.93
CA LYS A 251 -1.31 36.11 -33.81
C LYS A 251 -1.88 35.47 -32.56
N THR A 252 -2.57 34.34 -32.73
CA THR A 252 -3.08 33.51 -31.63
C THR A 252 -2.25 32.24 -31.54
N GLU A 253 -1.63 32.01 -30.39
CA GLU A 253 -0.85 30.82 -30.04
C GLU A 253 -1.72 29.93 -29.14
N TYR A 254 -1.95 28.68 -29.54
CA TYR A 254 -2.65 27.66 -28.79
C TYR A 254 -1.62 26.75 -28.12
N MET A 255 -1.62 26.74 -26.80
CA MET A 255 -0.63 26.03 -25.99
C MET A 255 -1.33 24.93 -25.18
N ARG A 256 -0.65 23.82 -24.94
CA ARG A 256 -1.09 22.74 -24.05
C ARG A 256 0.00 22.38 -23.05
N ARG A 257 -0.40 21.88 -21.90
CA ARG A 257 0.50 21.20 -20.97
C ARG A 257 -0.20 20.01 -20.31
N GLU A 258 0.61 19.15 -19.73
CA GLU A 258 0.14 18.10 -18.83
C GLU A 258 0.18 18.60 -17.38
N LYS A 259 -0.91 18.36 -16.66
CA LYS A 259 -0.97 18.47 -15.21
C LYS A 259 -1.09 17.08 -14.63
N ARG A 260 -0.11 16.69 -13.83
CA ARG A 260 -0.06 15.40 -13.15
C ARG A 260 -0.36 15.61 -11.68
N ILE A 261 -1.27 14.81 -11.16
CA ILE A 261 -1.63 14.84 -9.73
C ILE A 261 -1.09 13.55 -9.11
N GLY A 262 -0.09 13.70 -8.24
CA GLY A 262 0.48 12.61 -7.45
C GLY A 262 -0.49 12.12 -6.37
N TYR A 263 -0.21 10.93 -5.84
CA TYR A 263 -1.04 10.28 -4.81
C TYR A 263 -1.07 11.05 -3.48
N ASP A 264 -0.01 11.80 -3.19
CA ASP A 264 0.12 12.72 -2.06
C ASP A 264 -0.68 14.04 -2.24
N GLY A 265 -1.27 14.23 -3.42
CA GLY A 265 -1.91 15.48 -3.83
C GLY A 265 -0.92 16.52 -4.35
N SER A 266 0.37 16.17 -4.51
CA SER A 266 1.32 17.02 -5.23
C SER A 266 0.86 17.20 -6.66
N VAL A 267 1.12 18.39 -7.19
CA VAL A 267 0.74 18.74 -8.56
C VAL A 267 2.00 19.13 -9.30
N THR A 268 2.34 18.37 -10.33
CA THR A 268 3.44 18.68 -11.24
C THR A 268 2.87 19.10 -12.60
N TYR A 269 3.60 20.00 -13.27
CA TYR A 269 3.22 20.52 -14.57
C TYR A 269 4.34 20.25 -15.56
N SER A 270 4.00 19.84 -16.77
CA SER A 270 4.94 19.94 -17.89
C SER A 270 5.11 21.40 -18.31
N GLU A 271 6.17 21.67 -19.05
CA GLU A 271 6.29 22.91 -19.80
C GLU A 271 5.14 23.07 -20.79
N TRP A 272 4.83 24.31 -21.15
CA TRP A 272 3.82 24.61 -22.15
C TRP A 272 4.35 24.33 -23.55
N GLU A 273 3.66 23.45 -24.27
CA GLU A 273 3.96 23.11 -25.65
C GLU A 273 3.03 23.88 -26.60
N LEU A 274 3.60 24.43 -27.67
CA LEU A 274 2.84 25.08 -28.73
C LEU A 274 2.20 24.04 -29.65
N ILE A 275 0.87 23.97 -29.64
CA ILE A 275 0.12 23.08 -30.54
C ILE A 275 -0.08 23.73 -31.90
N LYS A 276 -0.49 25.00 -31.91
CA LYS A 276 -0.98 25.66 -33.13
C LYS A 276 -0.81 27.16 -33.08
N ILE A 277 -0.53 27.76 -34.23
CA ILE A 277 -0.57 29.21 -34.45
C ILE A 277 -1.67 29.54 -35.47
N LYS A 278 -2.46 30.57 -35.18
CA LYS A 278 -3.38 31.18 -36.16
C LYS A 278 -3.11 32.67 -36.32
N TYR A 279 -3.34 33.17 -37.52
CA TYR A 279 -3.31 34.60 -37.83
C TYR A 279 -4.70 35.08 -38.22
N LYS A 280 -5.09 36.26 -37.71
CA LYS A 280 -6.35 36.92 -38.09
C LYS A 280 -6.11 38.39 -38.33
N ILE A 281 -6.63 38.90 -39.45
CA ILE A 281 -6.60 40.33 -39.76
C ILE A 281 -7.97 40.90 -39.41
N LYS A 282 -8.00 42.02 -38.68
CA LYS A 282 -9.23 42.74 -38.34
C LYS A 282 -9.08 44.24 -38.68
N PRO A 283 -10.14 44.92 -39.11
CA PRO A 283 -10.13 46.39 -39.22
C PRO A 283 -10.06 47.02 -37.82
N ILE A 284 -9.40 48.17 -37.72
CA ILE A 284 -9.35 48.99 -36.50
C ILE A 284 -10.66 49.77 -36.40
N PRO A 285 -11.40 49.71 -35.27
CA PRO A 285 -12.62 50.49 -35.08
C PRO A 285 -12.32 51.99 -35.27
N LYS A 286 -13.12 52.67 -36.11
CA LYS A 286 -13.11 54.12 -36.20
C LYS A 286 -13.91 54.66 -35.01
N HIS A 287 -13.28 55.50 -34.18
CA HIS A 287 -13.97 56.28 -33.16
C HIS A 287 -14.80 57.39 -33.81
#